data_AF-A0A7C4PJW2-F1
#
_entry.id   AF-A0A7C4PJW2-F1
#
_cell.length_a   1.000
_cell.length_b   1.000
_cell.length_c   1.000
_cell.angle_alpha   90.00
_cell.angle_beta   90.00
_cell.angle_gamma   90.00
#
_symmetry.space_group_name_H-M   'P 1'
#
loop_
_entity.id
_entity.type
_entity.pdbx_description
1 polymer ?
#
loop_
_entity_poly.entity_id
_entity_poly.type
_entity_poly.pdbx_seq_one_letter_code
_entity_poly.pdbx_strand_id
1 'polypeptide(L)'
;MNRICILATGTAWACALATGTLAGDLNPPPGAVGPTMKTLSEVEPRIAINATNTPGDAASVFKITQPGSYYLTGNVMVPASRVGIRINSSNVTIDLNGFSLIGDGAGSGGIAFADQG
;
A
#
# COMPACT_ATOMS: atom_id res chain seq x y z
N MET A 1 -5.73 26.26 90.31
CA MET A 1 -4.46 25.57 90.05
C MET A 1 -4.74 24.37 89.16
N ASN A 2 -4.45 24.45 87.86
CA ASN A 2 -3.65 23.49 87.09
C ASN A 2 -3.75 23.87 85.59
N ARG A 3 -2.60 24.10 84.95
CA ARG A 3 -2.45 24.49 83.54
C ARG A 3 -2.27 23.23 82.70
N ILE A 4 -2.91 23.13 81.53
CA ILE A 4 -2.42 22.27 80.43
C ILE A 4 -2.66 23.00 79.10
N CYS A 5 -1.55 23.19 78.40
CA CYS A 5 -1.36 23.85 77.11
C CYS A 5 -0.89 22.77 76.14
N ILE A 6 -1.54 22.61 74.98
CA ILE A 6 -0.93 21.95 73.81
C ILE A 6 -1.34 22.75 72.56
N LEU A 7 -0.38 23.51 72.04
CA LEU A 7 -0.31 23.99 70.66
C LEU A 7 0.22 22.85 69.78
N ALA A 8 -0.40 22.60 68.63
CA ALA A 8 0.29 22.10 67.43
C ALA A 8 -0.64 22.22 66.21
N THR A 9 -0.31 23.15 65.32
CA THR A 9 -0.83 23.25 63.95
C THR A 9 -0.39 22.03 63.13
N GLY A 10 -1.30 21.38 62.41
CA GLY A 10 -0.97 20.25 61.53
C GLY A 10 -1.95 20.09 60.37
N THR A 11 -1.53 20.57 59.20
CA THR A 11 -1.91 20.21 57.82
C THR A 11 -2.45 18.79 57.62
N ALA A 12 -3.31 18.45 56.67
CA ALA A 12 -3.83 19.15 55.51
C ALA A 12 -5.15 18.49 55.11
N TRP A 13 -6.15 19.29 54.73
CA TRP A 13 -7.22 18.80 53.87
C TRP A 13 -6.60 18.49 52.51
N ALA A 14 -6.28 17.21 52.28
CA ALA A 14 -5.98 16.73 50.94
C ALA A 14 -7.31 16.61 50.18
N CYS A 15 -7.83 17.76 49.72
CA CYS A 15 -8.75 17.75 48.59
C CYS A 15 -7.97 17.21 47.40
N ALA A 16 -8.19 15.95 47.06
CA ALA A 16 -7.77 15.40 45.79
C ALA A 16 -8.38 16.27 44.68
N LEU A 17 -7.57 17.14 44.08
CA LEU A 17 -7.94 17.83 42.85
C LEU A 17 -7.93 16.78 41.75
N ALA A 18 -9.05 16.09 41.59
CA ALA A 18 -9.35 15.37 40.37
C ALA A 18 -9.44 16.41 39.25
N THR A 19 -8.34 16.65 38.53
CA THR A 19 -8.38 17.38 37.28
C THR A 19 -9.24 16.56 36.32
N GLY A 20 -10.53 16.89 36.23
CA GLY A 20 -11.42 16.31 35.25
C GLY A 20 -10.84 16.59 33.87
N THR A 21 -10.49 15.55 33.12
CA THR A 21 -10.17 15.70 31.71
C THR A 21 -11.44 16.16 31.01
N LEU A 22 -11.47 17.40 30.53
CA LEU A 22 -12.49 17.82 29.56
C LEU A 22 -12.23 17.03 28.28
N ALA A 23 -12.95 15.93 28.11
CA ALA A 23 -13.03 15.26 26.82
C ALA A 23 -13.65 16.25 25.81
N GLY A 24 -13.17 16.21 24.57
CA GLY A 24 -13.79 16.95 23.48
C GLY A 24 -15.25 16.54 23.29
N ASP A 25 -16.01 17.37 22.58
CA ASP A 25 -17.41 17.09 22.26
C ASP A 25 -17.54 15.71 21.61
N LEU A 26 -18.27 14.81 22.27
CA LEU A 26 -18.54 13.45 21.77
C LEU A 26 -19.67 13.45 20.75
N ASN A 27 -20.33 14.59 20.53
CA ASN A 27 -21.26 14.71 19.43
C ASN A 27 -20.48 14.79 18.13
N PRO A 28 -20.59 13.77 17.25
CA PRO A 28 -20.04 13.89 15.91
C PRO A 28 -20.68 15.12 15.23
N PRO A 29 -19.92 15.86 14.40
CA PRO A 29 -20.46 16.98 13.64
C PRO A 29 -21.78 16.60 12.94
N PRO A 30 -22.84 17.42 13.04
CA PRO A 30 -24.12 17.10 12.42
C PRO A 30 -23.99 16.99 10.89
N GLY A 31 -24.38 15.84 10.32
CA GLY A 31 -24.39 15.60 8.88
C GLY A 31 -24.17 14.13 8.54
N ALA A 32 -24.70 13.67 7.40
CA ALA A 32 -24.40 12.33 6.91
C ALA A 32 -22.91 12.28 6.54
N VAL A 33 -22.16 11.33 7.10
CA VAL A 33 -20.81 11.03 6.62
C VAL A 33 -20.93 10.52 5.18
N GLY A 34 -20.38 11.27 4.22
CA GLY A 34 -20.31 10.83 2.84
C GLY A 34 -19.43 9.59 2.73
N PRO A 35 -19.68 8.67 1.79
CA PRO A 35 -18.79 7.55 1.57
C PRO A 35 -17.37 8.07 1.29
N THR A 36 -16.42 7.69 2.15
CA THR A 36 -14.99 7.98 2.00
C THR A 36 -14.27 6.94 1.15
N MET A 37 -15.03 6.04 0.51
CA MET A 37 -14.53 4.90 -0.25
C MET A 37 -13.76 5.38 -1.48
N LYS A 38 -12.45 5.15 -1.49
CA LYS A 38 -11.65 5.14 -2.71
C LYS A 38 -11.89 3.81 -3.42
N THR A 39 -12.03 3.85 -4.74
CA THR A 39 -12.04 2.65 -5.57
C THR A 39 -10.69 1.94 -5.50
N LEU A 40 -10.63 0.63 -5.76
CA LEU A 40 -9.37 -0.12 -5.75
C LEU A 40 -8.35 0.46 -6.74
N SER A 41 -8.85 0.97 -7.88
CA SER A 41 -8.08 1.72 -8.87
C SER A 41 -7.52 3.05 -8.36
N GLU A 42 -8.14 3.68 -7.36
CA GLU A 42 -7.64 4.93 -6.75
C GLU A 42 -6.69 4.67 -5.59
N VAL A 43 -6.81 3.53 -4.89
CA VAL A 43 -5.89 3.13 -3.83
C VAL A 43 -4.60 2.55 -4.41
N GLU A 44 -4.71 1.81 -5.51
CA GLU A 44 -3.58 1.22 -6.23
C GLU A 44 -3.73 1.39 -7.75
N PRO A 45 -3.37 2.54 -8.33
CA PRO A 45 -3.35 2.71 -9.77
C PRO A 45 -2.24 1.84 -10.37
N ARG A 46 -2.53 0.57 -10.67
CA ARG A 46 -1.60 -0.31 -11.38
C ARG A 46 -1.74 -0.11 -12.88
N ILE A 47 -0.65 -0.35 -13.61
CA ILE A 47 -0.61 -0.23 -15.06
C ILE A 47 -0.89 -1.59 -15.68
N ALA A 48 -1.94 -1.68 -16.50
CA ALA A 48 -2.27 -2.92 -17.22
C ALA A 48 -1.16 -3.26 -18.21
N ILE A 49 -0.70 -4.50 -18.23
CA ILE A 49 0.25 -5.02 -19.22
C ILE A 49 -0.53 -5.33 -20.50
N ASN A 50 -0.34 -4.52 -21.52
CA ASN A 50 -1.00 -4.66 -22.83
C ASN A 50 -0.19 -3.90 -23.91
N ALA A 51 -0.66 -3.98 -25.15
CA ALA A 51 0.01 -3.37 -26.29
C ALA A 51 0.07 -1.82 -26.23
N THR A 52 -0.81 -1.18 -25.45
CA THR A 52 -0.86 0.28 -25.31
C THR A 52 0.13 0.78 -24.26
N ASN A 53 0.16 0.14 -23.09
CA ASN A 53 0.91 0.62 -21.94
C ASN A 53 2.34 0.06 -21.88
N THR A 54 2.55 -1.15 -22.39
CA THR A 54 3.81 -1.89 -22.29
C THR A 54 4.15 -2.58 -23.62
N PRO A 55 4.21 -1.86 -24.75
CA PRO A 55 4.46 -2.47 -26.04
C PRO A 55 5.76 -3.29 -26.02
N GLY A 56 5.70 -4.52 -26.53
CA GLY A 56 6.87 -5.37 -26.70
C GLY A 56 7.76 -4.95 -27.87
N ASP A 57 8.76 -5.78 -28.14
CA ASP A 57 9.68 -5.64 -29.26
C ASP A 57 9.99 -7.00 -29.90
N ALA A 58 10.97 -7.06 -30.80
CA ALA A 58 11.37 -8.30 -31.47
C ALA A 58 11.76 -9.43 -30.49
N ALA A 59 12.23 -9.09 -29.28
CA ALA A 59 12.71 -10.05 -28.28
C ALA A 59 11.70 -10.31 -27.14
N SER A 60 10.62 -9.54 -27.04
CA SER A 60 9.69 -9.62 -25.91
C SER A 60 8.24 -9.32 -26.27
N VAL A 61 7.27 -10.02 -25.67
CA VAL A 61 5.83 -9.78 -25.92
C VAL A 61 5.39 -8.45 -25.33
N PHE A 62 5.85 -8.15 -24.11
CA PHE A 62 5.69 -6.85 -23.47
C PHE A 62 7.01 -6.37 -22.88
N LYS A 63 7.21 -5.05 -22.87
CA LYS A 63 8.41 -4.42 -22.31
C LYS A 63 8.02 -3.31 -21.34
N ILE A 64 8.59 -3.36 -20.15
CA ILE A 64 8.41 -2.37 -19.09
C ILE A 64 9.69 -1.54 -19.01
N THR A 65 9.58 -0.23 -19.28
CA THR A 65 10.74 0.70 -19.31
C THR A 65 10.70 1.73 -18.18
N GLN A 66 9.65 1.73 -17.37
CA GLN A 66 9.47 2.65 -16.25
C GLN A 66 9.25 1.87 -14.94
N PRO A 67 9.68 2.43 -13.80
CA PRO A 67 9.33 1.89 -12.49
C PRO A 67 7.82 1.91 -12.27
N GLY A 68 7.29 0.97 -11.48
CA GLY A 68 5.88 0.96 -11.14
C GLY A 68 5.31 -0.42 -10.87
N SER A 69 4.00 -0.45 -10.65
CA SER A 69 3.24 -1.67 -10.40
C SER A 69 2.39 -2.02 -11.60
N TYR A 70 2.58 -3.23 -12.12
CA TYR A 70 1.95 -3.70 -13.34
C TYR A 70 1.11 -4.95 -13.07
N TYR A 71 0.11 -5.20 -13.90
CA TYR A 71 -0.69 -6.43 -13.78
C TYR A 71 -1.13 -7.00 -15.13
N LEU A 72 -1.27 -8.32 -15.19
CA LEU A 72 -1.86 -8.97 -16.36
C LEU A 72 -3.39 -8.81 -16.39
N THR A 73 -3.91 -8.59 -17.58
CA THR A 73 -5.36 -8.55 -17.85
C THR A 73 -5.88 -9.81 -18.54
N GLY A 74 -4.99 -10.77 -18.84
CA GLY A 74 -5.28 -12.00 -19.56
C GLY A 74 -4.07 -12.93 -19.60
N ASN A 75 -4.32 -14.19 -19.98
CA ASN A 75 -3.24 -15.14 -20.28
C ASN A 75 -2.42 -14.64 -21.47
N VAL A 76 -1.10 -14.80 -21.38
CA VAL A 76 -0.18 -14.38 -22.44
C VAL A 76 0.48 -15.62 -23.04
N MET A 77 0.22 -15.86 -24.32
CA MET A 77 0.96 -16.84 -25.10
C MET A 77 2.29 -16.23 -25.53
N VAL A 78 3.40 -16.86 -25.16
CA VAL A 78 4.73 -16.41 -25.52
C VAL A 78 5.32 -17.27 -26.64
N PRO A 79 5.57 -16.70 -27.83
CA PRO A 79 6.19 -17.43 -28.94
C PRO A 79 7.63 -17.85 -28.64
N ALA A 80 8.12 -18.86 -29.36
CA ALA A 80 9.51 -19.29 -29.35
C ALA A 80 10.47 -18.12 -29.45
N SER A 81 11.61 -18.24 -28.74
CA SER A 81 12.72 -17.30 -28.80
C SER A 81 12.38 -15.87 -28.35
N ARG A 82 11.25 -15.66 -27.67
CA ARG A 82 10.88 -14.40 -27.04
C ARG A 82 10.71 -14.56 -25.54
N VAL A 83 10.81 -13.46 -24.82
CA VAL A 83 10.46 -13.35 -23.41
C VAL A 83 9.01 -12.85 -23.28
N GLY A 84 8.28 -13.33 -22.28
CA GLY A 84 6.92 -12.85 -22.02
C GLY A 84 6.92 -11.38 -21.62
N ILE A 85 7.60 -11.07 -20.52
CA ILE A 85 7.73 -9.69 -20.03
C ILE A 85 9.22 -9.35 -19.84
N ARG A 86 9.70 -8.36 -20.58
CA ARG A 86 11.05 -7.81 -20.42
C ARG A 86 11.02 -6.58 -19.52
N ILE A 87 11.82 -6.58 -18.46
CA ILE A 87 11.96 -5.45 -17.54
C ILE A 87 13.25 -4.69 -17.85
N ASN A 88 13.11 -3.45 -18.32
CA ASN A 88 14.20 -2.51 -18.59
C ASN A 88 14.06 -1.27 -17.70
N SER A 89 13.80 -1.49 -16.42
CA SER A 89 13.71 -0.47 -15.38
C SER A 89 13.91 -1.10 -14.01
N SER A 90 14.36 -0.32 -13.05
CA SER A 90 14.41 -0.73 -11.64
C SER A 90 13.05 -0.51 -10.97
N ASN A 91 12.81 -1.16 -9.83
CA ASN A 91 11.62 -0.97 -8.99
C ASN A 91 10.30 -1.25 -9.72
N VAL A 92 10.23 -2.43 -10.34
CA VAL A 92 9.03 -2.95 -11.01
C VAL A 92 8.42 -4.05 -10.16
N THR A 93 7.12 -3.95 -9.89
CA THR A 93 6.33 -5.06 -9.34
C THR A 93 5.35 -5.55 -10.40
N ILE A 94 5.17 -6.86 -10.48
CA ILE A 94 4.26 -7.49 -11.44
C ILE A 94 3.33 -8.40 -10.65
N ASP A 95 2.03 -8.15 -10.80
CA ASP A 95 0.98 -9.07 -10.37
C ASP A 95 0.46 -9.84 -11.59
N LEU A 96 0.51 -11.17 -11.52
CA LEU A 96 -0.08 -12.00 -12.58
C LEU A 96 -1.61 -11.99 -12.53
N ASN A 97 -2.22 -11.53 -11.43
CA ASN A 97 -3.65 -11.30 -11.29
C ASN A 97 -4.52 -12.51 -11.70
N GLY A 98 -4.05 -13.71 -11.35
CA GLY A 98 -4.69 -14.99 -11.68
C GLY A 98 -4.45 -15.50 -13.11
N PHE A 99 -3.66 -14.80 -13.92
CA PHE A 99 -3.31 -15.20 -15.29
C PHE A 99 -1.95 -15.88 -15.39
N SER A 100 -1.69 -16.53 -16.53
CA SER A 100 -0.46 -17.26 -16.80
C SER A 100 0.34 -16.65 -17.97
N LEU A 101 1.67 -16.71 -17.85
CA LEU A 101 2.59 -16.60 -18.98
C LEU A 101 2.86 -18.02 -19.50
N ILE A 102 2.42 -18.29 -20.72
CA ILE A 102 2.42 -19.64 -21.30
C ILE A 102 3.45 -19.66 -22.42
N GLY A 103 4.61 -20.23 -22.14
CA GLY A 103 5.63 -20.49 -23.14
C GLY A 103 5.24 -21.67 -24.04
N ASP A 104 5.77 -21.70 -25.26
CA ASP A 104 5.56 -22.78 -26.23
C ASP A 104 6.44 -24.02 -26.03
N GLY A 105 7.20 -24.07 -24.93
CA GLY A 105 8.04 -25.22 -24.55
C GLY A 105 9.55 -25.02 -24.80
N ALA A 106 9.98 -23.97 -25.52
CA ALA A 106 11.39 -23.70 -25.78
C ALA A 106 12.04 -22.74 -24.76
N GLY A 107 11.52 -22.65 -23.54
CA GLY A 107 12.00 -21.72 -22.50
C GLY A 107 11.44 -20.30 -22.61
N SER A 108 10.38 -20.09 -23.40
CA SER A 108 9.92 -18.74 -23.79
C SER A 108 8.92 -18.07 -22.80
N GLY A 109 8.43 -18.75 -21.76
CA GLY A 109 7.34 -18.24 -20.91
C GLY A 109 7.71 -17.25 -19.79
N GLY A 110 8.95 -16.75 -19.74
CA GLY A 110 9.47 -16.09 -18.54
C GLY A 110 9.25 -14.57 -18.42
N ILE A 111 9.60 -14.08 -17.24
CA ILE A 111 9.89 -12.66 -16.96
C ILE A 111 11.40 -12.55 -16.86
N ALA A 112 12.00 -11.59 -17.57
CA ALA A 112 13.45 -11.38 -17.53
C ALA A 112 13.79 -9.89 -17.45
N PHE A 113 14.87 -9.57 -16.75
CA PHE A 113 15.49 -8.26 -16.85
C PHE A 113 16.21 -8.13 -18.20
N ALA A 114 16.33 -6.92 -18.74
CA ALA A 114 17.30 -6.67 -19.80
C ALA A 114 18.71 -6.94 -19.24
N ASP A 115 19.60 -7.52 -20.08
CA ASP A 115 21.00 -7.66 -19.71
C ASP A 115 21.53 -6.26 -19.39
N GLN A 116 21.87 -6.04 -18.12
CA GLN A 116 22.52 -4.83 -17.67
C GLN A 116 23.96 -4.93 -18.19
N GLY A 117 24.23 -4.28 -19.32
CA GLY A 117 25.58 -4.19 -19.89
C GLY A 117 26.58 -3.59 -18.91
#